data_AF-A0A8J7TS07-F1
#
_entry.id   AF-A0A8J7TS07-F1
#
_cell.length_a   1.000
_cell.length_b   1.000
_cell.length_c   1.000
_cell.angle_alpha   90.00
_cell.angle_beta   90.00
_cell.angle_gamma   90.00
#
_symmetry.space_group_name_H-M   'P 1'
#
loop_
_entity.id
_entity.type
_entity.pdbx_description
1 polymer ?
#
loop_
_entity_poly.entity_id
_entity_poly.type
_entity_poly.pdbx_seq_one_letter_code
_entity_poly.pdbx_strand_id
1 'polypeptide(L)'
;MSTPNPQAAGQPAKSLSERADELEHRMIDELEQRIVKSVLFVSGDKDPRTMNQPPPPGSKPDKRKFLMGDDPRLPKMPEAPTLLDFFRNRFGSPNHVLQSATHALKGGHDEKTVLACLLHDIAVGGFIRSDHGYWGAQLIAPYVDEQVSWAIRYHQALRFFPDESVGYKYPDAYIRYFGPDYQVDDYIRADYEYARNHKWYMTSRLITLNDIYSFDPNAQVTWDPFVDIIGRHFKQPKEGLGFDGSPVAHMWRTIIWPTKFL
;
A
#
# COMPACT_ATOMS: atom_id res chain seq x y z
N MET A 1 16.73 43.11 -35.18
CA MET A 1 17.09 41.75 -35.64
C MET A 1 17.15 40.86 -34.41
N SER A 2 16.07 40.15 -34.11
CA SER A 2 16.06 39.12 -33.07
C SER A 2 15.89 37.78 -33.77
N THR A 3 16.88 36.91 -33.64
CA THR A 3 16.85 35.53 -34.10
C THR A 3 16.02 34.68 -33.12
N PRO A 4 15.10 33.82 -33.59
CA PRO A 4 14.47 32.83 -32.73
C PRO A 4 15.39 31.61 -32.53
N ASN A 5 15.43 31.14 -31.28
CA ASN A 5 16.13 29.95 -30.83
C ASN A 5 15.41 28.67 -31.29
N PRO A 6 16.02 27.73 -32.04
CA PRO A 6 15.38 26.50 -32.46
C PRO A 6 15.91 25.34 -31.62
N GLN A 7 15.19 24.92 -30.57
CA GLN A 7 15.33 23.57 -30.00
C GLN A 7 14.21 23.26 -29.01
N ALA A 8 13.12 22.73 -29.55
CA ALA A 8 12.24 21.80 -28.84
C ALA A 8 11.82 20.73 -29.86
N ALA A 9 12.80 19.95 -30.33
CA ALA A 9 12.53 18.76 -31.12
C ALA A 9 12.02 17.68 -30.15
N GLY A 10 10.71 17.42 -30.17
CA GLY A 10 10.13 16.25 -29.53
C GLY A 10 10.78 14.99 -30.10
N GLN A 11 11.16 14.05 -29.24
CA GLN A 11 11.73 12.78 -29.67
C GLN A 11 10.76 12.06 -30.63
N PRO A 12 11.25 11.51 -31.75
CA PRO A 12 10.38 10.79 -32.69
C PRO A 12 9.78 9.55 -32.01
N ALA A 13 8.48 9.33 -32.25
CA ALA A 13 7.80 8.14 -31.75
C ALA A 13 8.40 6.89 -32.42
N LYS A 14 8.84 5.92 -31.60
CA LYS A 14 9.42 4.64 -32.06
C LYS A 14 8.55 3.95 -33.12
N SER A 15 9.20 3.44 -34.16
CA SER A 15 8.59 2.63 -35.21
C SER A 15 8.05 1.30 -34.67
N LEU A 16 7.19 0.63 -35.44
CA LEU A 16 6.63 -0.67 -35.07
C LEU A 16 7.72 -1.76 -34.95
N SER A 17 8.76 -1.69 -35.78
CA SER A 17 9.90 -2.63 -35.74
C SER A 17 10.72 -2.44 -34.46
N GLU A 18 11.07 -1.19 -34.11
CA GLU A 18 11.82 -0.91 -32.88
C GLU A 18 11.05 -1.32 -31.62
N ARG A 19 9.71 -1.17 -31.62
CA ARG A 19 8.87 -1.67 -30.52
C ARG A 19 8.82 -3.19 -30.45
N ALA A 20 8.85 -3.88 -31.60
CA ALA A 20 8.88 -5.34 -31.67
C ALA A 20 10.24 -5.87 -31.19
N ASP A 21 11.34 -5.27 -31.63
CA ASP A 21 12.70 -5.63 -31.22
C ASP A 21 12.89 -5.41 -29.70
N GLU A 22 12.37 -4.31 -29.14
CA GLU A 22 12.37 -4.07 -27.69
C GLU A 22 11.52 -5.08 -26.92
N LEU A 23 10.38 -5.49 -27.49
CA LEU A 23 9.53 -6.51 -26.88
C LEU A 23 10.26 -7.86 -26.87
N GLU A 24 10.89 -8.24 -27.98
CA GLU A 24 11.66 -9.49 -28.09
C GLU A 24 12.84 -9.51 -27.12
N HIS A 25 13.62 -8.42 -27.04
CA HIS A 25 14.72 -8.31 -26.09
C HIS A 25 14.24 -8.43 -24.63
N ARG A 26 13.14 -7.75 -24.27
CA ARG A 26 12.55 -7.90 -22.93
C ARG A 26 12.08 -9.32 -22.64
N MET A 27 11.47 -9.99 -23.61
CA MET A 27 11.03 -11.38 -23.44
C MET A 27 12.21 -12.32 -23.24
N ILE A 28 13.33 -12.08 -23.91
CA ILE A 28 14.59 -12.82 -23.68
C ILE A 28 15.13 -12.55 -22.28
N ASP A 29 15.20 -11.29 -21.85
CA ASP A 29 15.67 -10.93 -20.51
C ASP A 29 14.81 -11.52 -19.39
N GLU A 30 13.47 -11.54 -19.57
CA GLU A 30 12.54 -12.19 -18.65
C GLU A 30 12.77 -13.71 -18.57
N LEU A 31 13.11 -14.36 -19.68
CA LEU A 31 13.46 -15.79 -19.73
C LEU A 31 14.82 -16.06 -19.06
N GLU A 32 15.72 -15.07 -19.04
CA GLU A 32 17.04 -15.16 -18.40
C GLU A 32 17.03 -14.84 -16.89
N GLN A 33 15.94 -14.28 -16.36
CA GLN A 33 15.85 -13.89 -14.95
C GLN A 33 15.15 -14.93 -14.07
N ARG A 34 15.73 -15.15 -12.89
CA ARG A 34 15.18 -15.97 -11.82
C ARG A 34 14.50 -15.07 -10.80
N ILE A 35 13.17 -15.14 -10.79
CA ILE A 35 12.34 -14.49 -9.79
C ILE A 35 12.34 -15.30 -8.50
N VAL A 36 12.66 -14.65 -7.38
CA VAL A 36 12.53 -15.21 -6.05
C VAL A 36 11.44 -14.43 -5.32
N LYS A 37 10.48 -15.16 -4.76
CA LYS A 37 9.42 -14.58 -3.94
C LYS A 37 9.87 -14.61 -2.48
N SER A 38 9.47 -13.60 -1.70
CA SER A 38 9.69 -13.61 -0.25
C SER A 38 9.15 -14.89 0.38
N VAL A 39 9.86 -15.45 1.36
CA VAL A 39 9.43 -16.65 2.09
C VAL A 39 8.05 -16.44 2.70
N LEU A 40 7.77 -15.24 3.24
CA LEU A 40 6.46 -14.89 3.79
C LEU A 40 5.34 -14.98 2.75
N PHE A 41 5.63 -14.67 1.49
CA PHE A 41 4.63 -14.72 0.41
C PHE A 41 4.21 -16.15 0.09
N VAL A 42 5.15 -17.10 0.14
CA VAL A 42 4.89 -18.51 -0.22
C VAL A 42 4.57 -19.40 0.98
N SER A 43 4.76 -18.93 2.22
CA SER A 43 4.60 -19.74 3.42
C SER A 43 3.15 -20.09 3.78
N GLY A 44 2.18 -19.39 3.20
CA GLY A 44 0.76 -19.77 3.33
C GLY A 44 0.40 -21.05 2.56
N ASP A 45 1.13 -21.35 1.49
CA ASP A 45 0.88 -22.52 0.62
C ASP A 45 1.84 -23.68 0.89
N LYS A 46 3.05 -23.39 1.40
CA LYS A 46 4.14 -24.35 1.55
C LYS A 46 4.87 -24.13 2.86
N ASP A 47 5.26 -25.22 3.53
CA ASP A 47 6.08 -25.16 4.73
C ASP A 47 7.44 -24.49 4.42
N PRO A 48 7.76 -23.34 5.04
CA PRO A 48 9.01 -22.64 4.77
C PRO A 48 10.24 -23.47 5.16
N ARG A 49 10.11 -24.44 6.07
CA ARG A 49 11.20 -25.34 6.49
C ARG A 49 11.64 -26.30 5.38
N THR A 50 10.83 -26.47 4.34
CA THR A 50 11.11 -27.38 3.22
C THR A 50 11.55 -26.67 1.95
N MET A 51 11.59 -25.32 1.92
CA MET A 51 11.84 -24.55 0.69
C MET A 51 13.30 -24.58 0.18
N ASN A 52 14.25 -24.91 1.05
CA ASN A 52 15.68 -24.98 0.72
C ASN A 52 16.18 -26.42 0.47
N GLN A 53 15.27 -27.34 0.12
CA GLN A 53 15.67 -28.69 -0.28
C GLN A 53 16.55 -28.61 -1.54
N PRO A 54 17.69 -29.32 -1.59
CA PRO A 54 18.49 -29.39 -2.79
C PRO A 54 17.64 -29.94 -3.94
N PRO A 55 17.86 -29.48 -5.17
CA PRO A 55 17.07 -29.97 -6.29
C PRO A 55 17.32 -31.48 -6.48
N PRO A 56 16.34 -32.23 -7.04
CA PRO A 56 16.44 -33.67 -7.18
C PRO A 56 17.73 -34.09 -7.92
N PRO A 57 18.35 -35.24 -7.56
CA PRO A 57 19.52 -35.74 -8.28
C PRO A 57 19.27 -35.82 -9.79
N GLY A 58 20.17 -35.22 -10.59
CA GLY A 58 20.05 -35.16 -12.06
C GLY A 58 19.35 -33.93 -12.61
N SER A 59 18.88 -33.00 -11.75
CA SER A 59 18.37 -31.70 -12.20
C SER A 59 19.45 -30.90 -12.92
N LYS A 60 19.13 -30.33 -14.10
CA LYS A 60 20.03 -29.43 -14.82
C LYS A 60 20.25 -28.13 -14.00
N PRO A 61 21.45 -27.53 -14.05
CA PRO A 61 21.70 -26.25 -13.39
C PRO A 61 20.78 -25.17 -13.96
N ASP A 62 20.09 -24.43 -13.09
CA ASP A 62 19.37 -23.23 -13.49
C ASP A 62 20.38 -22.12 -13.80
N LYS A 63 20.47 -21.73 -15.08
CA LYS A 63 21.44 -20.74 -15.57
C LYS A 63 20.93 -19.30 -15.47
N ARG A 64 19.67 -19.10 -15.06
CA ARG A 64 19.07 -17.78 -14.95
C ARG A 64 19.70 -16.97 -13.82
N LYS A 65 19.80 -15.66 -14.01
CA LYS A 65 20.39 -14.73 -13.03
C LYS A 65 19.32 -14.28 -12.04
N PHE A 66 19.66 -14.19 -10.76
CA PHE A 66 18.75 -13.61 -9.77
C PHE A 66 18.49 -12.13 -10.07
N LEU A 67 17.24 -11.70 -9.88
CA LEU A 67 16.88 -10.29 -10.00
C LEU A 67 17.42 -9.50 -8.81
N MET A 68 18.17 -8.43 -9.07
CA MET A 68 18.80 -7.56 -8.07
C MET A 68 18.37 -6.08 -8.17
N GLY A 69 17.31 -5.79 -8.92
CA GLY A 69 16.85 -4.43 -9.20
C GLY A 69 15.38 -4.37 -9.60
N ASP A 70 15.04 -3.44 -10.50
CA ASP A 70 13.68 -3.26 -11.02
C ASP A 70 13.15 -4.55 -11.68
N ASP A 71 11.94 -4.96 -11.30
CA ASP A 71 11.22 -6.04 -11.96
C ASP A 71 10.63 -5.51 -13.27
N PRO A 72 11.04 -6.01 -14.45
CA PRO A 72 10.60 -5.48 -15.75
C PRO A 72 9.09 -5.65 -15.99
N ARG A 73 8.42 -6.49 -15.20
CA ARG A 73 6.97 -6.73 -15.28
C ARG A 73 6.16 -5.66 -14.55
N LEU A 74 6.80 -4.82 -13.75
CA LEU A 74 6.15 -3.73 -13.01
C LEU A 74 6.44 -2.37 -13.67
N PRO A 75 5.52 -1.39 -13.57
CA PRO A 75 5.83 -0.03 -13.96
C PRO A 75 7.08 0.49 -13.24
N LYS A 76 7.96 1.19 -13.95
CA LYS A 76 9.16 1.76 -13.36
C LYS A 76 8.80 2.84 -12.35
N MET A 77 9.41 2.79 -11.17
CA MET A 77 9.26 3.83 -10.16
C MET A 77 10.12 5.05 -10.51
N PRO A 78 9.68 6.28 -10.18
CA PRO A 78 10.54 7.46 -10.28
C PRO A 78 11.76 7.35 -9.37
N GLU A 79 12.83 8.11 -9.67
CA GLU A 79 14.06 8.12 -8.85
C GLU A 79 13.81 8.62 -7.41
N ALA A 80 12.86 9.54 -7.22
CA ALA A 80 12.39 9.99 -5.91
C ALA A 80 10.89 9.72 -5.76
N PRO A 81 10.48 8.48 -5.40
CA PRO A 81 9.08 8.09 -5.31
C PRO A 81 8.26 8.92 -4.33
N THR A 82 7.11 9.39 -4.78
CA THR A 82 6.08 10.00 -3.92
C THR A 82 5.04 8.99 -3.46
N LEU A 83 4.28 9.33 -2.42
CA LEU A 83 3.13 8.52 -1.98
C LEU A 83 2.16 8.20 -3.14
N LEU A 84 1.87 9.17 -4.01
CA LEU A 84 0.97 8.97 -5.15
C LEU A 84 1.57 8.00 -6.18
N ASP A 85 2.89 7.94 -6.33
CA ASP A 85 3.54 6.99 -7.23
C ASP A 85 3.37 5.55 -6.73
N PHE A 86 3.35 5.32 -5.41
CA PHE A 86 3.02 4.00 -4.86
C PHE A 86 1.59 3.58 -5.19
N PHE A 87 0.63 4.48 -5.02
CA PHE A 87 -0.77 4.21 -5.41
C PHE A 87 -0.93 3.93 -6.91
N ARG A 88 -0.13 4.56 -7.77
CA ARG A 88 -0.17 4.35 -9.22
C ARG A 88 0.54 3.08 -9.67
N ASN A 89 1.68 2.76 -9.07
CA ASN A 89 2.63 1.80 -9.63
C ASN A 89 2.80 0.51 -8.81
N ARG A 90 2.32 0.47 -7.56
CA ARG A 90 2.58 -0.66 -6.65
C ARG A 90 1.36 -1.15 -5.88
N PHE A 91 0.44 -0.28 -5.50
CA PHE A 91 -0.72 -0.67 -4.72
C PHE A 91 -1.86 -1.18 -5.60
N GLY A 92 -2.70 -2.03 -5.01
CA GLY A 92 -3.99 -2.40 -5.58
C GLY A 92 -4.94 -1.20 -5.70
N SER A 93 -6.14 -1.45 -6.21
CA SER A 93 -7.15 -0.41 -6.45
C SER A 93 -7.32 0.55 -5.25
N PRO A 94 -7.12 1.87 -5.44
CA PRO A 94 -7.31 2.85 -4.37
C PRO A 94 -8.78 3.21 -4.13
N ASN A 95 -9.71 2.60 -4.86
CA ASN A 95 -11.11 2.99 -4.87
C ASN A 95 -11.72 3.03 -3.47
N HIS A 96 -11.47 2.01 -2.66
CA HIS A 96 -11.96 1.90 -1.28
C HIS A 96 -11.49 3.07 -0.40
N VAL A 97 -10.18 3.31 -0.33
CA VAL A 97 -9.63 4.37 0.54
C VAL A 97 -10.01 5.77 0.05
N LEU A 98 -10.17 5.96 -1.26
CA LEU A 98 -10.66 7.22 -1.82
C LEU A 98 -12.13 7.47 -1.48
N GLN A 99 -12.98 6.43 -1.47
CA GLN A 99 -14.36 6.57 -0.99
C GLN A 99 -14.37 6.97 0.49
N SER A 100 -13.58 6.30 1.34
CA SER A 100 -13.52 6.58 2.77
C SER A 100 -13.08 8.02 3.05
N ALA A 101 -12.01 8.47 2.38
CA ALA A 101 -11.55 9.85 2.47
C ALA A 101 -12.59 10.85 1.91
N THR A 102 -13.33 10.49 0.87
CA THR A 102 -14.38 11.34 0.28
C THR A 102 -15.55 11.52 1.25
N HIS A 103 -15.98 10.44 1.91
CA HIS A 103 -17.03 10.50 2.93
C HIS A 103 -16.59 11.37 4.10
N ALA A 104 -15.35 11.20 4.56
CA ALA A 104 -14.80 12.00 5.64
C ALA A 104 -14.73 13.50 5.28
N LEU A 105 -14.29 13.81 4.06
CA LEU A 105 -14.21 15.18 3.55
C LEU A 105 -15.60 15.83 3.45
N LYS A 106 -16.58 15.12 2.87
CA LYS A 106 -17.98 15.60 2.75
C LYS A 106 -18.66 15.73 4.11
N GLY A 107 -18.29 14.91 5.08
CA GLY A 107 -18.73 14.98 6.46
C GLY A 107 -18.12 16.14 7.25
N GLY A 108 -17.22 16.93 6.66
CA GLY A 108 -16.61 18.09 7.30
C GLY A 108 -15.61 17.72 8.40
N HIS A 109 -15.02 16.52 8.35
CA HIS A 109 -13.96 16.14 9.27
C HIS A 109 -12.66 16.91 8.99
N ASP A 110 -11.81 17.03 10.01
CA ASP A 110 -10.53 17.70 9.87
C ASP A 110 -9.59 16.97 8.90
N GLU A 111 -8.63 17.69 8.31
CA GLU A 111 -7.74 17.14 7.28
C GLU A 111 -6.88 15.96 7.76
N LYS A 112 -6.55 15.88 9.07
CA LYS A 112 -5.82 14.71 9.61
C LYS A 112 -6.71 13.48 9.59
N THR A 113 -7.98 13.63 9.97
CA THR A 113 -8.97 12.54 9.87
C THR A 113 -9.19 12.12 8.42
N VAL A 114 -9.29 13.07 7.48
CA VAL A 114 -9.40 12.76 6.04
C VAL A 114 -8.18 12.01 5.53
N LEU A 115 -6.97 12.46 5.88
CA LEU A 115 -5.73 11.75 5.52
C LEU A 115 -5.69 10.36 6.16
N ALA A 116 -6.13 10.21 7.41
CA ALA A 116 -6.16 8.92 8.07
C ALA A 116 -7.11 7.93 7.34
N CYS A 117 -8.27 8.40 6.90
CA CYS A 117 -9.19 7.59 6.08
C CYS A 117 -8.58 7.22 4.72
N LEU A 118 -7.81 8.10 4.11
CA LEU A 118 -7.12 7.83 2.84
C LEU A 118 -6.02 6.76 2.96
N LEU A 119 -5.42 6.61 4.14
CA LEU A 119 -4.23 5.75 4.34
C LEU A 119 -4.47 4.54 5.22
N HIS A 120 -5.65 4.38 5.82
CA HIS A 120 -5.89 3.34 6.83
C HIS A 120 -5.59 1.90 6.35
N ASP A 121 -5.91 1.63 5.08
CA ASP A 121 -5.77 0.31 4.44
C ASP A 121 -4.57 0.24 3.48
N ILE A 122 -3.59 1.14 3.61
CA ILE A 122 -2.39 1.17 2.76
C ILE A 122 -1.63 -0.18 2.78
N ALA A 123 -1.61 -0.85 3.93
CA ALA A 123 -0.97 -2.16 4.06
C ALA A 123 -1.77 -3.28 3.37
N VAL A 124 -3.11 -3.20 3.36
CA VAL A 124 -3.98 -4.15 2.65
C VAL A 124 -3.73 -4.08 1.13
N GLY A 125 -3.63 -2.86 0.60
CA GLY A 125 -3.46 -2.61 -0.83
C GLY A 125 -2.03 -2.86 -1.33
N GLY A 126 -1.03 -2.79 -0.46
CA GLY A 126 0.35 -2.63 -0.90
C GLY A 126 1.43 -3.40 -0.15
N PHE A 127 1.12 -4.05 0.97
CA PHE A 127 2.14 -4.66 1.81
C PHE A 127 1.68 -5.95 2.49
N ILE A 128 1.36 -5.93 3.79
CA ILE A 128 0.95 -7.10 4.56
C ILE A 128 -0.47 -6.88 5.09
N ARG A 129 -1.38 -7.81 4.77
CA ARG A 129 -2.81 -7.71 5.12
C ARG A 129 -3.12 -8.11 6.56
N SER A 130 -2.50 -9.18 7.05
CA SER A 130 -2.63 -9.57 8.46
C SER A 130 -2.03 -8.46 9.32
N ASP A 131 -2.77 -7.97 10.31
CA ASP A 131 -2.38 -6.79 11.09
C ASP A 131 -2.15 -5.52 10.27
N HIS A 132 -2.97 -5.31 9.24
CA HIS A 132 -2.89 -4.14 8.34
C HIS A 132 -2.84 -2.79 9.05
N GLY A 133 -3.61 -2.59 10.13
CA GLY A 133 -3.58 -1.33 10.89
C GLY A 133 -2.20 -1.09 11.50
N TYR A 134 -1.58 -2.12 12.05
CA TYR A 134 -0.25 -2.05 12.65
C TYR A 134 0.84 -1.81 11.61
N TRP A 135 0.83 -2.59 10.52
CA TRP A 135 1.78 -2.45 9.42
C TRP A 135 1.64 -1.09 8.73
N GLY A 136 0.41 -0.67 8.45
CA GLY A 136 0.10 0.61 7.83
C GLY A 136 0.57 1.77 8.70
N ALA A 137 0.21 1.76 9.98
CA ALA A 137 0.65 2.77 10.94
C ALA A 137 2.18 2.85 11.02
N GLN A 138 2.88 1.72 11.09
CA GLN A 138 4.34 1.69 11.10
C GLN A 138 4.90 2.30 9.83
N LEU A 139 4.42 1.85 8.65
CA LEU A 139 4.89 2.28 7.33
C LEU A 139 4.82 3.81 7.15
N ILE A 140 3.76 4.45 7.65
CA ILE A 140 3.54 5.89 7.46
C ILE A 140 4.04 6.76 8.62
N ALA A 141 4.31 6.19 9.80
CA ALA A 141 4.56 6.96 11.03
C ALA A 141 5.64 8.06 10.91
N PRO A 142 6.76 7.87 10.17
CA PRO A 142 7.75 8.93 10.02
C PRO A 142 7.26 10.16 9.23
N TYR A 143 6.19 10.01 8.46
CA TYR A 143 5.74 10.99 7.47
C TYR A 143 4.50 11.75 7.88
N VAL A 144 3.78 11.31 8.91
CA VAL A 144 2.50 11.91 9.32
C VAL A 144 2.55 12.38 10.76
N ASP A 145 1.53 13.12 11.18
CA ASP A 145 1.29 13.42 12.59
C ASP A 145 1.03 12.13 13.38
N GLU A 146 1.49 12.07 14.64
CA GLU A 146 1.34 10.90 15.51
C GLU A 146 -0.13 10.48 15.66
N GLN A 147 -1.06 11.44 15.66
CA GLN A 147 -2.49 11.15 15.70
C GLN A 147 -2.97 10.32 14.50
N VAL A 148 -2.43 10.58 13.31
CA VAL A 148 -2.82 9.87 12.06
C VAL A 148 -2.33 8.44 12.11
N SER A 149 -1.05 8.22 12.44
CA SER A 149 -0.49 6.87 12.55
C SER A 149 -1.13 6.09 13.69
N TRP A 150 -1.41 6.73 14.83
CA TRP A 150 -2.15 6.12 15.93
C TRP A 150 -3.56 5.73 15.51
N ALA A 151 -4.30 6.61 14.85
CA ALA A 151 -5.66 6.34 14.42
C ALA A 151 -5.72 5.16 13.45
N ILE A 152 -4.77 5.08 12.51
CA ILE A 152 -4.61 3.96 11.58
C ILE A 152 -4.18 2.68 12.30
N ARG A 153 -3.41 2.73 13.38
CA ARG A 153 -3.12 1.49 14.13
C ARG A 153 -4.40 0.90 14.70
N TYR A 154 -5.13 1.71 15.47
CA TYR A 154 -6.21 1.21 16.31
C TYR A 154 -7.54 1.09 15.57
N HIS A 155 -7.68 1.59 14.34
CA HIS A 155 -8.91 1.39 13.57
C HIS A 155 -9.17 -0.11 13.32
N GLN A 156 -8.08 -0.90 13.21
CA GLN A 156 -8.16 -2.34 13.08
C GLN A 156 -8.82 -3.00 14.30
N ALA A 157 -8.54 -2.55 15.52
CA ALA A 157 -9.22 -3.10 16.70
C ALA A 157 -10.66 -2.58 16.77
N LEU A 158 -10.84 -1.26 16.61
CA LEU A 158 -12.14 -0.61 16.74
C LEU A 158 -13.20 -1.13 15.76
N ARG A 159 -12.82 -1.62 14.56
CA ARG A 159 -13.76 -2.15 13.57
C ARG A 159 -14.56 -3.36 14.07
N PHE A 160 -14.06 -4.08 15.07
CA PHE A 160 -14.72 -5.28 15.62
C PHE A 160 -15.65 -4.99 16.79
N PHE A 161 -15.69 -3.77 17.31
CA PHE A 161 -16.46 -3.44 18.50
C PHE A 161 -17.46 -2.31 18.22
N PRO A 162 -18.76 -2.53 18.49
CA PRO A 162 -19.78 -1.52 18.31
C PRO A 162 -19.57 -0.33 19.26
N ASP A 163 -20.03 0.84 18.83
CA ASP A 163 -20.18 2.02 19.67
C ASP A 163 -21.48 2.74 19.29
N GLU A 164 -22.56 2.41 19.99
CA GLU A 164 -23.89 2.96 19.74
C GLU A 164 -23.94 4.48 19.96
N SER A 165 -23.08 5.03 20.82
CA SER A 165 -23.05 6.46 21.11
C SER A 165 -22.71 7.32 19.88
N VAL A 166 -22.07 6.71 18.88
CA VAL A 166 -21.71 7.33 17.59
C VAL A 166 -22.34 6.59 16.41
N GLY A 167 -23.32 5.72 16.66
CA GLY A 167 -24.04 4.96 15.64
C GLY A 167 -23.23 3.87 14.94
N TYR A 168 -22.08 3.45 15.48
CA TYR A 168 -21.29 2.36 14.91
C TYR A 168 -21.82 1.01 15.40
N LYS A 169 -22.48 0.26 14.53
CA LYS A 169 -22.93 -1.11 14.84
C LYS A 169 -21.88 -2.13 14.40
N TYR A 170 -21.93 -3.32 14.99
CA TYR A 170 -21.14 -4.44 14.50
C TYR A 170 -21.54 -4.76 13.04
N PRO A 171 -20.61 -4.80 12.07
CA PRO A 171 -20.99 -4.97 10.67
C PRO A 171 -21.62 -6.34 10.39
N ASP A 172 -22.82 -6.37 9.79
CA ASP A 172 -23.49 -7.61 9.36
C ASP A 172 -22.61 -8.45 8.42
N ALA A 173 -21.77 -7.77 7.62
CA ALA A 173 -20.81 -8.41 6.75
C ALA A 173 -19.81 -9.31 7.51
N TYR A 174 -19.44 -8.97 8.74
CA TYR A 174 -18.50 -9.76 9.53
C TYR A 174 -19.13 -11.06 10.04
N ILE A 175 -20.43 -11.03 10.40
CA ILE A 175 -21.17 -12.26 10.72
C ILE A 175 -21.14 -13.20 9.51
N ARG A 176 -21.32 -12.67 8.30
CA ARG A 176 -21.24 -13.45 7.06
C ARG A 176 -19.83 -13.95 6.75
N TYR A 177 -18.79 -13.14 6.99
CA TYR A 177 -17.42 -13.48 6.60
C TYR A 177 -16.70 -14.38 7.61
N PHE A 178 -16.96 -14.21 8.91
CA PHE A 178 -16.23 -14.88 9.99
C PHE A 178 -17.11 -15.83 10.80
N GLY A 179 -18.43 -15.74 10.63
CA GLY A 179 -19.41 -16.52 11.41
C GLY A 179 -19.89 -15.78 12.66
N PRO A 180 -21.07 -16.14 13.20
CA PRO A 180 -21.66 -15.48 14.36
C PRO A 180 -20.86 -15.70 15.66
N ASP A 181 -20.08 -16.77 15.74
CA ASP A 181 -19.32 -17.15 16.93
C ASP A 181 -17.86 -16.65 16.90
N TYR A 182 -17.47 -15.90 15.87
CA TYR A 182 -16.11 -15.38 15.75
C TYR A 182 -15.77 -14.47 16.92
N GLN A 183 -14.62 -14.72 17.54
CA GLN A 183 -14.05 -13.89 18.58
C GLN A 183 -12.69 -13.38 18.09
N VAL A 184 -12.43 -12.10 18.33
CA VAL A 184 -11.10 -11.54 18.08
C VAL A 184 -10.08 -12.08 19.06
N ASP A 185 -8.83 -12.12 18.64
CA ASP A 185 -7.69 -12.46 19.50
C ASP A 185 -7.56 -11.51 20.70
N ASP A 186 -6.96 -12.00 21.78
CA ASP A 186 -6.86 -11.25 23.04
C ASP A 186 -6.12 -9.92 22.90
N TYR A 187 -5.11 -9.85 22.01
CA TYR A 187 -4.37 -8.62 21.77
C TYR A 187 -5.22 -7.54 21.08
N ILE A 188 -6.13 -7.95 20.18
CA ILE A 188 -7.08 -7.03 19.54
C ILE A 188 -8.08 -6.49 20.56
N ARG A 189 -8.55 -7.35 21.48
CA ARG A 189 -9.44 -6.92 22.58
C ARG A 189 -8.73 -5.94 23.51
N ALA A 190 -7.48 -6.22 23.89
CA ALA A 190 -6.69 -5.32 24.73
C ALA A 190 -6.49 -3.95 24.05
N ASP A 191 -6.21 -3.94 22.76
CA ASP A 191 -6.04 -2.71 21.99
C ASP A 191 -7.35 -1.92 21.83
N TYR A 192 -8.49 -2.60 21.73
CA TYR A 192 -9.79 -1.94 21.79
C TYR A 192 -10.01 -1.21 23.13
N GLU A 193 -9.79 -1.91 24.26
CA GLU A 193 -9.97 -1.32 25.59
C GLU A 193 -9.03 -0.13 25.82
N TYR A 194 -7.78 -0.25 25.37
CA TYR A 194 -6.83 0.85 25.38
C TYR A 194 -7.32 2.03 24.52
N ALA A 195 -7.68 1.77 23.26
CA ALA A 195 -8.07 2.81 22.32
C ALA A 195 -9.34 3.54 22.75
N ARG A 196 -10.30 2.84 23.39
CA ARG A 196 -11.57 3.41 23.87
C ARG A 196 -11.40 4.54 24.88
N ASN A 197 -10.30 4.50 25.63
CA ASN A 197 -9.96 5.48 26.68
C ASN A 197 -8.93 6.52 26.21
N HIS A 198 -8.50 6.47 24.95
CA HIS A 198 -7.45 7.35 24.45
C HIS A 198 -8.00 8.66 23.88
N LYS A 199 -7.26 9.76 24.04
CA LYS A 199 -7.63 11.11 23.54
C LYS A 199 -7.91 11.18 22.03
N TRP A 200 -7.35 10.26 21.25
CA TRP A 200 -7.52 10.19 19.79
C TRP A 200 -8.55 9.14 19.34
N TYR A 201 -9.29 8.55 20.29
CA TYR A 201 -10.34 7.56 20.02
C TYR A 201 -11.22 7.96 18.83
N MET A 202 -11.72 9.19 18.84
CA MET A 202 -12.65 9.66 17.81
C MET A 202 -12.04 9.70 16.41
N THR A 203 -10.76 10.04 16.25
CA THR A 203 -10.13 10.01 14.93
C THR A 203 -10.08 8.59 14.37
N SER A 204 -9.73 7.61 15.20
CA SER A 204 -9.72 6.19 14.79
C SER A 204 -11.13 5.66 14.55
N ARG A 205 -12.09 6.03 15.39
CA ARG A 205 -13.50 5.67 15.23
C ARG A 205 -14.10 6.26 13.95
N LEU A 206 -13.75 7.49 13.59
CA LEU A 206 -14.18 8.12 12.34
C LEU A 206 -13.63 7.40 11.10
N ILE A 207 -12.44 6.78 11.17
CA ILE A 207 -11.99 5.87 10.10
C ILE A 207 -12.99 4.72 9.95
N THR A 208 -13.34 4.02 11.04
CA THR A 208 -14.26 2.88 10.97
C THR A 208 -15.65 3.27 10.45
N LEU A 209 -16.15 4.45 10.83
CA LEU A 209 -17.45 4.96 10.35
C LEU A 209 -17.42 5.25 8.85
N ASN A 210 -16.34 5.85 8.34
CA ASN A 210 -16.22 6.16 6.91
C ASN A 210 -15.78 4.95 6.06
N ASP A 211 -15.15 3.94 6.67
CA ASP A 211 -14.77 2.66 6.04
C ASP A 211 -15.99 1.80 5.66
N ILE A 212 -16.96 1.61 6.56
CA ILE A 212 -18.15 0.76 6.30
C ILE A 212 -18.90 1.13 5.01
N TYR A 213 -18.94 2.42 4.66
CA TYR A 213 -19.69 2.93 3.50
C TYR A 213 -18.86 2.99 2.21
N SER A 214 -17.67 2.40 2.19
CA SER A 214 -16.66 2.65 1.15
C SER A 214 -16.43 1.47 0.20
N PHE A 215 -17.49 0.71 -0.09
CA PHE A 215 -17.45 -0.47 -0.95
C PHE A 215 -18.43 -0.39 -2.14
N ASP A 216 -18.90 0.81 -2.52
CA ASP A 216 -19.76 0.98 -3.69
C ASP A 216 -18.94 0.74 -4.97
N PRO A 217 -19.23 -0.30 -5.77
CA PRO A 217 -18.48 -0.59 -6.99
C PRO A 217 -18.66 0.46 -8.09
N ASN A 218 -19.69 1.30 -8.00
CA ASN A 218 -20.00 2.34 -8.99
C ASN A 218 -19.54 3.74 -8.57
N ALA A 219 -18.91 3.88 -7.40
CA ALA A 219 -18.48 5.17 -6.89
C ALA A 219 -17.43 5.80 -7.82
N GLN A 220 -17.71 7.04 -8.25
CA GLN A 220 -16.74 7.86 -8.95
C GLN A 220 -15.87 8.58 -7.94
N VAL A 221 -14.59 8.20 -7.88
CA VAL A 221 -13.59 8.76 -6.97
C VAL A 221 -12.46 9.41 -7.75
N THR A 222 -11.86 10.45 -7.17
CA THR A 222 -10.73 11.18 -7.73
C THR A 222 -9.71 11.50 -6.65
N TRP A 223 -8.45 11.68 -7.05
CA TRP A 223 -7.37 12.13 -6.19
C TRP A 223 -7.38 13.64 -5.94
N ASP A 224 -8.03 14.43 -6.82
CA ASP A 224 -7.86 15.89 -6.85
C ASP A 224 -8.09 16.59 -5.49
N PRO A 225 -9.13 16.26 -4.70
CA PRO A 225 -9.36 16.90 -3.40
C PRO A 225 -8.27 16.57 -2.37
N PHE A 226 -7.53 15.47 -2.57
CA PHE A 226 -6.59 14.92 -1.61
C PHE A 226 -5.14 15.29 -1.90
N VAL A 227 -4.81 15.71 -3.13
CA VAL A 227 -3.43 16.09 -3.50
C VAL A 227 -2.89 17.16 -2.54
N ASP A 228 -3.69 18.19 -2.30
CA ASP A 228 -3.31 19.29 -1.41
C ASP A 228 -3.27 18.89 0.07
N ILE A 229 -4.20 18.03 0.51
CA ILE A 229 -4.24 17.50 1.88
C ILE A 229 -2.98 16.66 2.14
N ILE A 230 -2.60 15.79 1.20
CA ILE A 230 -1.36 15.02 1.26
C ILE A 230 -0.17 15.98 1.34
N GLY A 231 -0.11 17.01 0.47
CA GLY A 231 0.97 17.98 0.48
C GLY A 231 1.14 18.74 1.81
N ARG A 232 0.05 18.97 2.56
CA ARG A 232 0.08 19.62 3.87
C ARG A 232 0.42 18.68 5.03
N HIS A 233 -0.03 17.44 4.98
CA HIS A 233 -0.02 16.53 6.15
C HIS A 233 0.88 15.30 6.01
N PHE A 234 1.43 15.06 4.81
CA PHE A 234 2.41 14.00 4.56
C PHE A 234 3.78 14.62 4.26
N LYS A 235 4.75 14.38 5.15
CA LYS A 235 6.14 14.86 5.05
C LYS A 235 6.91 14.03 4.02
N GLN A 236 6.64 14.29 2.75
CA GLN A 236 7.31 13.63 1.64
C GLN A 236 8.85 13.86 1.70
N PRO A 237 9.68 12.81 1.80
CA PRO A 237 11.13 12.96 1.77
C PRO A 237 11.62 13.42 0.39
N LYS A 238 12.68 14.25 0.37
CA LYS A 238 13.27 14.80 -0.86
C LYS A 238 13.90 13.72 -1.73
N GLU A 239 14.49 12.72 -1.08
CA GLU A 239 15.12 11.56 -1.70
C GLU A 239 14.09 10.55 -2.24
N GLY A 240 12.83 10.68 -1.83
CA GLY A 240 11.76 9.73 -2.15
C GLY A 240 11.57 8.63 -1.10
N LEU A 241 10.35 8.11 -1.02
CA LEU A 241 9.99 7.06 -0.06
C LEU A 241 10.82 5.80 -0.36
N GLY A 242 11.54 5.33 0.66
CA GLY A 242 12.45 4.18 0.54
C GLY A 242 13.91 4.53 0.29
N PHE A 243 14.23 5.78 -0.05
CA PHE A 243 15.60 6.26 -0.23
C PHE A 243 16.02 7.28 0.83
N ASP A 244 15.13 7.55 1.78
CA ASP A 244 15.38 8.37 2.94
C ASP A 244 16.05 7.58 4.09
N GLY A 245 16.43 8.29 5.15
CA GLY A 245 17.01 7.72 6.36
C GLY A 245 15.99 7.18 7.37
N SER A 246 14.73 7.00 6.97
CA SER A 246 13.67 6.57 7.89
C SER A 246 13.85 5.11 8.33
N PRO A 247 13.37 4.72 9.52
CA PRO A 247 13.44 3.33 9.97
C PRO A 247 12.59 2.38 9.09
N VAL A 248 11.69 2.92 8.26
CA VAL A 248 10.78 2.18 7.38
C VAL A 248 11.19 2.22 5.92
N ALA A 249 12.33 2.83 5.58
CA ALA A 249 12.81 2.94 4.21
C ALA A 249 12.93 1.56 3.52
N HIS A 250 13.34 0.54 4.27
CA HIS A 250 13.42 -0.83 3.78
C HIS A 250 12.05 -1.43 3.42
N MET A 251 10.97 -1.03 4.11
CA MET A 251 9.61 -1.48 3.81
C MET A 251 9.17 -0.91 2.46
N TRP A 252 9.38 0.39 2.23
CA TRP A 252 9.13 1.02 0.93
C TRP A 252 9.97 0.41 -0.21
N ARG A 253 11.26 0.13 0.01
CA ARG A 253 12.10 -0.57 -0.99
C ARG A 253 11.61 -1.99 -1.27
N THR A 254 11.10 -2.69 -0.28
CA THR A 254 10.49 -4.02 -0.46
C THR A 254 9.25 -3.93 -1.37
N ILE A 255 8.47 -2.86 -1.25
CA ILE A 255 7.32 -2.59 -2.12
C ILE A 255 7.78 -2.18 -3.52
N ILE A 256 8.85 -1.37 -3.65
CA ILE A 256 9.43 -1.01 -4.96
C ILE A 256 9.91 -2.27 -5.68
N TRP A 257 10.59 -3.17 -4.97
CA TRP A 257 11.24 -4.38 -5.50
C TRP A 257 10.82 -5.66 -4.77
N PRO A 258 9.57 -6.15 -4.97
CA PRO A 258 9.04 -7.30 -4.23
C PRO A 258 9.71 -8.64 -4.57
N THR A 259 10.51 -8.67 -5.64
CA THR A 259 11.15 -9.86 -6.22
C THR A 259 12.68 -9.74 -6.26
N LYS A 260 13.24 -8.68 -5.66
CA LYS A 260 14.69 -8.52 -5.50
C LYS A 260 15.22 -9.57 -4.55
N PHE A 261 16.29 -10.24 -4.95
CA PHE A 261 16.81 -11.39 -4.23
C PHE A 261 17.46 -11.02 -2.89
N LEU A 262 18.30 -9.96 -2.86
CA LEU A 262 18.99 -9.44 -1.68
C LEU A 262 19.10 -7.92 -1.71
#